data_AF-A0A2R8M582-F1
#
_entry.id   AF-A0A2R8M582-F1
#
_cell.length_a   1.000
_cell.length_b   1.000
_cell.length_c   1.000
_cell.angle_alpha   90.00
_cell.angle_beta   90.00
_cell.angle_gamma   90.00
#
_symmetry.space_group_name_H-M   'P 1'
#
loop_
_entity.id
_entity.type
_entity.pdbx_description
1 polymer ?
#
loop_
_entity_poly.entity_id
_entity_poly.type
_entity_poly.pdbx_seq_one_letter_code
_entity_poly.pdbx_strand_id
1 'polypeptide(L)'
;MAPFGRNLLKTRHKNRSPTKDMDSEEKGIVVWVCQEEKIVCGLTKRTTSADVIQALLEEHEATFGEKRFLLGKPSDYCIIEKWRGSERVLPPLTRILKLWKAWGEEQSNMQFVLVKADAFLPVPLWRTAEAKLVQNTEKLWELTPANYMKTLPPDKQKRIVRKTFRKLAKIKHDTVSHDRDNMETLVHLIISQDHTIHQQVKRMKELDLEIEKCEAKFHLDRVENDGENYVQDAYLMSGFSETEQNTDLQYEENQTLGDLNESDGIGQLEEQLKYYRTLIDKLSAEIEKEVKSVCIDINEDAEGAAASELESSNLESIKCDLEKSMEAGLKIHSHLSGIQKEIKYSDSLLQMKAKEYELLAKEFNSLHISNKDGCQLKENRAKESEVPSSNGEIPPFTQRVFSNYTNDTDSDTGISSNHSQDSETTVGDVVLLST
;
A
#
# COMPACT_ATOMS: atom_id res chain seq x y z
N MET A 1 23.72 36.08 -24.46
CA MET A 1 23.07 35.18 -23.48
C MET A 1 23.85 33.87 -23.53
N ALA A 2 24.52 33.51 -22.45
CA ALA A 2 25.35 32.29 -22.41
C ALA A 2 24.44 31.04 -22.46
N PRO A 3 24.89 29.94 -23.08
CA PRO A 3 24.12 28.71 -23.12
C PRO A 3 24.12 28.09 -21.72
N PHE A 4 23.02 28.30 -21.00
CA PHE A 4 22.68 27.47 -19.85
C PHE A 4 22.40 26.06 -20.36
N GLY A 5 22.95 25.02 -19.70
CA GLY A 5 22.48 23.65 -19.94
C GLY A 5 23.52 22.57 -20.23
N ARG A 6 24.75 22.62 -19.67
CA ARG A 6 25.66 21.45 -19.80
C ARG A 6 26.20 20.85 -18.50
N ASN A 7 26.04 21.50 -17.34
CA ASN A 7 26.65 21.05 -16.09
C ASN A 7 25.75 21.10 -14.84
N LEU A 8 24.42 21.26 -15.00
CA LEU A 8 23.51 21.44 -13.86
C LEU A 8 23.05 20.13 -13.20
N LEU A 9 23.23 18.98 -13.86
CA LEU A 9 22.72 17.70 -13.38
C LEU A 9 23.89 16.71 -13.32
N LYS A 10 24.15 16.19 -12.11
CA LYS A 10 25.09 15.06 -11.92
C LYS A 10 24.25 13.85 -11.56
N THR A 11 24.03 12.98 -12.55
CA THR A 11 23.33 11.72 -12.39
C THR A 11 24.25 10.73 -11.65
N ARG A 12 23.91 10.38 -10.40
CA ARG A 12 24.62 9.31 -9.67
C ARG A 12 24.06 7.96 -10.11
N HIS A 13 24.74 7.30 -11.04
CA HIS A 13 24.49 5.87 -11.28
C HIS A 13 24.87 5.06 -10.02
N LYS A 14 24.02 4.10 -9.63
CA LYS A 14 24.02 3.37 -8.35
C LYS A 14 25.26 2.49 -8.07
N ASN A 15 26.31 2.56 -8.88
CA ASN A 15 27.51 1.75 -8.73
C ASN A 15 28.78 2.61 -8.56
N ARG A 16 28.92 3.30 -7.43
CA ARG A 16 30.24 3.73 -6.93
C ARG A 16 30.20 4.03 -5.43
N SER A 17 31.12 3.40 -4.70
CA SER A 17 31.35 3.58 -3.26
C SER A 17 31.73 5.03 -2.91
N PRO A 18 31.51 5.47 -1.66
CA PRO A 18 31.61 6.87 -1.30
C PRO A 18 33.10 7.23 -1.14
N THR A 19 33.58 8.18 -1.94
CA THR A 19 34.86 8.83 -1.65
C THR A 19 34.65 10.33 -1.56
N LYS A 20 34.79 10.79 -0.31
CA LYS A 20 35.62 11.91 0.14
C LYS A 20 35.27 13.32 -0.36
N ASP A 21 34.76 14.10 0.60
CA ASP A 21 34.87 15.54 0.81
C ASP A 21 34.84 16.45 -0.43
N MET A 22 33.70 17.12 -0.61
CA MET A 22 33.59 18.31 -1.47
C MET A 22 32.98 19.44 -0.64
N ASP A 23 33.84 20.13 0.10
CA ASP A 23 33.61 21.49 0.57
C ASP A 23 33.46 22.43 -0.63
N SER A 24 32.28 23.05 -0.75
CA SER A 24 32.03 24.41 -1.29
C SER A 24 30.54 24.53 -1.63
N GLU A 25 29.74 25.14 -0.74
CA GLU A 25 28.43 25.84 -0.88
C GLU A 25 27.35 25.46 -1.93
N GLU A 26 27.53 24.45 -2.77
CA GLU A 26 26.57 24.00 -3.78
C GLU A 26 25.94 22.67 -3.36
N LYS A 27 25.20 22.69 -2.25
CA LYS A 27 24.31 21.58 -1.89
C LYS A 27 23.27 21.42 -3.01
N GLY A 28 23.40 20.34 -3.77
CA GLY A 28 22.42 19.94 -4.78
C GLY A 28 21.06 19.65 -4.14
N ILE A 29 19.98 19.96 -4.86
CA ILE A 29 18.61 19.64 -4.44
C ILE A 29 18.22 18.30 -5.06
N VAL A 30 17.72 17.38 -4.25
CA VAL A 30 17.20 16.09 -4.74
C VAL A 30 15.77 16.27 -5.24
N VAL A 31 15.52 15.84 -6.48
CA VAL A 31 14.20 15.80 -7.12
C VAL A 31 13.93 14.38 -7.61
N TRP A 32 12.79 13.82 -7.21
CA TRP A 32 12.34 12.49 -7.61
C TRP A 32 11.61 12.52 -8.94
N VAL A 33 12.01 11.65 -9.87
CA VAL A 33 11.46 11.54 -11.23
C VAL A 33 11.18 10.07 -11.54
N CYS A 34 9.91 9.67 -11.67
CA CYS A 34 9.52 8.29 -12.06
C CYS A 34 10.27 7.17 -11.30
N GLN A 35 10.47 7.33 -9.98
CA GLN A 35 11.21 6.43 -9.06
C GLN A 35 12.74 6.56 -9.08
N GLU A 36 13.30 7.50 -9.84
CA GLU A 36 14.72 7.85 -9.80
C GLU A 36 14.97 9.14 -9.00
N GLU A 37 15.96 9.12 -8.10
CA GLU A 37 16.48 10.33 -7.46
C GLU A 37 17.43 11.07 -8.41
N LYS A 38 17.10 12.33 -8.74
CA LYS A 38 17.96 13.22 -9.52
C LYS A 38 18.48 14.36 -8.66
N ILE A 39 19.78 14.62 -8.71
CA ILE A 39 20.40 15.72 -7.97
C ILE A 39 20.58 16.90 -8.92
N VAL A 40 19.90 18.00 -8.62
CA VAL A 40 19.97 19.27 -9.34
C VAL A 40 21.01 20.17 -8.67
N CYS A 41 22.13 20.39 -9.35
CA CYS A 41 23.26 21.21 -8.91
C CYS A 41 23.27 22.57 -9.63
N GLY A 42 24.07 23.53 -9.14
CA GLY A 42 24.23 24.85 -9.77
C GLY A 42 22.98 25.74 -9.75
N LEU A 43 22.07 25.49 -8.81
CA LEU A 43 20.86 26.29 -8.64
C LEU A 43 21.21 27.69 -8.13
N THR A 44 20.64 28.71 -8.77
CA THR A 44 20.85 30.11 -8.38
C THR A 44 19.63 30.67 -7.64
N LYS A 45 19.77 31.84 -6.99
CA LYS A 45 18.65 32.57 -6.36
C LYS A 45 17.55 33.01 -7.35
N ARG A 46 17.80 32.89 -8.67
CA ARG A 46 16.87 33.25 -9.75
C ARG A 46 16.21 32.02 -10.39
N THR A 47 16.77 30.83 -10.20
CA THR A 47 16.27 29.59 -10.80
C THR A 47 14.88 29.26 -10.26
N THR A 48 13.93 29.09 -11.17
CA THR A 48 12.53 28.77 -10.88
C THR A 48 12.26 27.27 -11.00
N SER A 49 11.13 26.80 -10.46
CA SER A 49 10.68 25.42 -10.61
C SER A 49 10.47 25.05 -12.08
N ALA A 50 9.98 25.98 -12.92
CA ALA A 50 9.90 25.77 -14.37
C ALA A 50 11.26 25.51 -15.02
N ASP A 51 12.29 26.28 -14.63
CA ASP A 51 13.65 26.08 -15.15
C ASP A 51 14.21 24.70 -14.75
N VAL A 52 13.89 24.24 -13.55
CA VAL A 52 14.29 22.90 -13.07
C VAL A 52 13.55 21.80 -13.82
N ILE A 53 12.24 21.95 -14.05
CA ILE A 53 11.44 21.01 -14.85
C ILE A 53 12.01 20.89 -16.27
N GLN A 54 12.32 22.03 -16.90
CA GLN A 54 12.91 22.05 -18.23
C GLN A 54 14.25 21.32 -18.24
N ALA A 55 15.14 21.59 -17.28
CA ALA A 55 16.44 20.91 -17.20
C ALA A 55 16.31 19.40 -17.00
N LEU A 56 15.36 18.95 -16.17
CA LEU A 56 15.11 17.51 -15.93
C LEU A 56 14.56 16.81 -17.18
N LEU A 57 13.69 17.48 -17.95
CA LEU A 57 13.19 16.95 -19.21
C LEU A 57 14.29 16.87 -20.27
N GLU A 58 15.12 17.91 -20.41
CA GLU A 58 16.26 17.94 -21.33
C GLU A 58 17.29 16.84 -21.02
N GLU A 59 17.61 16.59 -19.74
CA GLU A 59 18.49 15.47 -19.34
C GLU A 59 17.86 14.11 -19.64
N HIS A 60 16.56 13.95 -19.36
CA HIS A 60 15.86 12.71 -19.63
C HIS A 60 15.81 12.39 -21.14
N GLU A 61 15.59 13.41 -21.97
CA GLU A 61 15.67 13.29 -23.43
C GLU A 61 17.08 12.90 -23.91
N ALA A 62 18.12 13.54 -23.34
CA ALA A 62 19.51 13.27 -23.70
C ALA A 62 19.99 11.87 -23.25
N THR A 63 19.49 11.37 -22.11
CA THR A 63 19.96 10.12 -21.49
C THR A 63 19.21 8.88 -21.97
N PHE A 64 17.90 8.98 -22.23
CA PHE A 64 17.04 7.82 -22.49
C PHE A 64 16.54 7.68 -23.93
N GLY A 65 16.82 8.64 -24.81
CA GLY A 65 16.55 8.51 -26.26
C GLY A 65 15.10 8.13 -26.60
N GLU A 66 14.89 6.91 -27.13
CA GLU A 66 13.59 6.36 -27.54
C GLU A 66 12.75 5.74 -26.40
N LYS A 67 13.32 5.41 -25.24
CA LYS A 67 12.58 4.87 -24.07
C LYS A 67 12.08 6.01 -23.18
N ARG A 68 11.23 6.86 -23.74
CA ARG A 68 10.75 8.08 -23.08
C ARG A 68 9.63 7.76 -22.10
N PHE A 69 9.93 7.81 -20.81
CA PHE A 69 8.90 7.79 -19.75
C PHE A 69 8.28 9.18 -19.51
N LEU A 70 9.04 10.25 -19.78
CA LEU A 70 8.55 11.62 -19.78
C LEU A 70 8.23 12.06 -21.23
N LEU A 71 6.95 12.21 -21.55
CA LEU A 71 6.45 12.78 -22.81
C LEU A 71 5.63 14.04 -22.52
N GLY A 72 6.01 15.17 -23.11
CA GLY A 72 5.21 16.39 -23.07
C GLY A 72 6.04 17.66 -23.12
N LYS A 73 5.37 18.79 -22.99
CA LYS A 73 6.00 20.10 -22.80
C LYS A 73 6.34 20.29 -21.32
N PRO A 74 7.29 21.17 -20.96
CA PRO A 74 7.56 21.53 -19.56
C PRO A 74 6.33 22.06 -18.80
N SER A 75 5.34 22.60 -19.51
CA SER A 75 4.05 23.04 -18.96
C SER A 75 3.19 21.90 -18.42
N ASP A 76 3.42 20.68 -18.88
CA ASP A 76 2.60 19.52 -18.57
C ASP A 76 3.08 18.83 -17.28
N TYR A 77 4.11 19.39 -16.63
CA TYR A 77 4.72 18.87 -15.42
C TYR A 77 4.73 19.93 -14.32
N CYS A 78 4.68 19.47 -13.06
CA CYS A 78 4.81 20.31 -11.89
C CYS A 78 5.72 19.64 -10.84
N ILE A 79 6.40 20.45 -10.04
CA ILE A 79 7.19 19.97 -8.90
C ILE A 79 6.32 20.06 -7.66
N ILE A 80 6.37 19.02 -6.84
CA ILE A 80 5.61 18.90 -5.60
C ILE A 80 6.60 18.88 -4.46
N GLU A 81 6.29 19.67 -3.45
CA GLU A 81 6.95 19.68 -2.16
C GLU A 81 6.20 18.73 -1.22
N LYS A 82 6.90 17.72 -0.68
CA LYS A 82 6.36 16.76 0.29
C LYS A 82 7.10 16.87 1.62
N TRP A 83 6.33 17.03 2.70
CA TRP A 83 6.86 17.01 4.07
C TRP A 83 5.78 16.59 5.09
N ARG A 84 6.07 15.62 5.97
CA ARG A 84 5.16 15.11 7.03
C ARG A 84 3.71 14.84 6.57
N GLY A 85 3.53 14.25 5.38
CA GLY A 85 2.22 13.96 4.80
C GLY A 85 1.49 15.16 4.18
N SER A 86 2.10 16.36 4.21
CA SER A 86 1.64 17.51 3.44
C SER A 86 2.27 17.50 2.06
N GLU A 87 1.44 17.56 1.02
CA GLU A 87 1.87 17.65 -0.37
C GLU A 87 1.38 18.96 -0.98
N ARG A 88 2.29 19.74 -1.57
CA ARG A 88 1.97 21.02 -2.19
C ARG A 88 2.59 21.15 -3.57
N VAL A 89 1.75 21.41 -4.58
CA VAL A 89 2.22 21.73 -5.93
C VAL A 89 2.86 23.12 -5.93
N LEU A 90 4.08 23.21 -6.45
CA LEU A 90 4.80 24.47 -6.56
C LEU A 90 4.37 25.24 -7.81
N PRO A 91 4.00 26.53 -7.70
CA PRO A 91 3.79 27.39 -8.86
C PRO A 91 5.03 27.42 -9.76
N PRO A 92 4.90 27.55 -11.10
CA PRO A 92 6.02 27.51 -12.06
C PRO A 92 7.10 28.58 -11.83
N LEU A 93 6.74 29.71 -11.22
CA LEU A 93 7.65 30.84 -10.94
C LEU A 93 8.33 30.75 -9.57
N THR A 94 8.09 29.66 -8.83
CA THR A 94 8.63 29.49 -7.47
C THR A 94 10.14 29.33 -7.53
N ARG A 95 10.86 30.13 -6.75
CA ARG A 95 12.33 30.06 -6.69
C ARG A 95 12.75 28.92 -5.78
N ILE A 96 13.04 27.77 -6.37
CA ILE A 96 13.22 26.50 -5.65
C ILE A 96 14.34 26.59 -4.59
N LEU A 97 15.44 27.28 -4.88
CA LEU A 97 16.54 27.45 -3.93
C LEU A 97 16.14 28.31 -2.72
N LYS A 98 15.25 29.30 -2.92
CA LYS A 98 14.78 30.15 -1.82
C LYS A 98 13.80 29.39 -0.94
N LEU A 99 12.88 28.65 -1.55
CA LEU A 99 11.94 27.79 -0.85
C LEU A 99 12.71 26.75 -0.05
N TRP A 100 13.69 26.09 -0.67
CA TRP A 100 14.54 25.11 -0.01
C TRP A 100 15.26 25.68 1.21
N LYS A 101 15.90 26.85 1.07
CA LYS A 101 16.58 27.52 2.19
C LYS A 101 15.62 27.95 3.31
N ALA A 102 14.36 28.24 3.00
CA ALA A 102 13.35 28.65 3.99
C ALA A 102 12.98 27.53 4.97
N TRP A 103 13.22 26.26 4.61
CA TRP A 103 12.99 25.11 5.50
C TRP A 103 14.06 24.91 6.58
N GLY A 104 15.19 25.64 6.51
CA GLY A 104 16.19 25.64 7.58
C GLY A 104 16.75 24.25 7.91
N GLU A 105 16.54 23.80 9.15
CA GLU A 105 17.08 22.52 9.67
C GLU A 105 16.31 21.31 9.15
N GLU A 106 15.03 21.48 8.81
CA GLU A 106 14.14 20.41 8.36
C GLU A 106 14.36 20.09 6.87
N GLN A 107 15.39 20.67 6.27
CA GLN A 107 15.74 20.48 4.87
C GLN A 107 15.82 18.98 4.54
N SER A 108 16.64 18.19 5.25
CA SER A 108 16.85 16.77 4.93
C SER A 108 15.59 15.91 4.82
N ASN A 109 14.47 16.32 5.41
CA ASN A 109 13.22 15.59 5.45
C ASN A 109 12.22 16.01 4.35
N MET A 110 12.50 17.10 3.64
CA MET A 110 11.66 17.59 2.55
C MET A 110 12.06 16.95 1.23
N GLN A 111 11.07 16.56 0.44
CA GLN A 111 11.30 15.94 -0.87
C GLN A 111 10.62 16.73 -1.97
N PHE A 112 11.33 16.91 -3.09
CA PHE A 112 10.73 17.41 -4.33
C PHE A 112 10.40 16.25 -5.26
N VAL A 113 9.18 16.22 -5.81
CA VAL A 113 8.74 15.17 -6.72
C VAL A 113 8.23 15.81 -8.01
N LEU A 114 8.76 15.39 -9.16
CA LEU A 114 8.27 15.79 -10.46
C LEU A 114 7.09 14.89 -10.86
N VAL A 115 5.95 15.49 -11.15
CA VAL A 115 4.78 14.75 -11.62
C VAL A 115 4.12 15.45 -12.80
N LYS A 116 3.42 14.68 -13.64
CA LYS A 116 2.61 15.20 -14.73
C LYS A 116 1.39 15.93 -14.15
N ALA A 117 1.12 17.15 -14.63
CA ALA A 117 0.02 18.00 -14.17
C ALA A 117 -1.35 17.31 -14.30
N ASP A 118 -1.54 16.48 -15.33
CA ASP A 118 -2.79 15.73 -15.55
C ASP A 118 -3.02 14.58 -14.55
N ALA A 119 -1.97 14.12 -13.86
CA ALA A 119 -2.10 13.14 -12.78
C ALA A 119 -2.61 13.78 -11.47
N PHE A 120 -2.54 15.12 -11.39
CA PHE A 120 -3.17 15.93 -10.35
C PHE A 120 -4.44 16.55 -10.89
N LEU A 121 -5.45 15.74 -11.23
CA LEU A 121 -6.82 16.26 -11.25
C LEU A 121 -7.24 16.46 -9.79
N PRO A 122 -7.38 17.70 -9.31
CA PRO A 122 -7.98 17.93 -8.01
C PRO A 122 -9.45 17.53 -8.12
N VAL A 123 -9.97 16.84 -7.10
CA VAL A 123 -11.40 16.87 -6.78
C VAL A 123 -11.87 18.33 -6.89
N PRO A 124 -12.95 18.63 -7.63
CA PRO A 124 -13.31 20.00 -8.01
C PRO A 124 -13.86 20.76 -6.81
N LEU A 125 -12.97 21.24 -5.94
CA LEU A 125 -13.27 22.09 -4.80
C LEU A 125 -12.66 23.49 -4.96
N TRP A 126 -12.51 23.97 -6.20
CA TRP A 126 -12.07 25.33 -6.50
C TRP A 126 -12.92 25.88 -7.64
N ARG A 127 -14.17 26.26 -7.32
CA ARG A 127 -14.91 27.25 -8.10
C ARG A 127 -14.43 28.63 -7.68
N THR A 128 -13.31 29.07 -8.22
CA THR A 128 -13.10 30.50 -8.48
C THR A 128 -13.68 30.77 -9.86
N ALA A 129 -14.92 31.23 -9.87
CA ALA A 129 -15.52 31.85 -11.03
C ALA A 129 -14.76 33.15 -11.33
N GLU A 130 -13.64 33.07 -12.03
CA GLU A 130 -13.04 34.23 -12.69
C GLU A 130 -13.86 34.54 -13.93
N ALA A 131 -14.98 35.22 -13.71
CA ALA A 131 -15.70 35.91 -14.76
C ALA A 131 -14.78 37.00 -15.32
N LYS A 132 -14.21 36.75 -16.51
CA LYS A 132 -13.61 37.81 -17.32
C LYS A 132 -14.71 38.82 -17.68
N LEU A 133 -14.82 39.88 -16.87
CA LEU A 133 -15.57 41.08 -17.21
C LEU A 133 -14.83 41.77 -18.37
N VAL A 134 -15.18 41.37 -19.59
CA VAL A 134 -14.81 42.12 -20.78
C VAL A 134 -15.64 43.42 -20.74
N GLN A 135 -14.97 44.53 -20.44
CA GLN A 135 -15.53 45.86 -20.61
C GLN A 135 -15.81 46.08 -22.10
N ASN A 136 -17.10 46.21 -22.39
CA ASN A 136 -17.69 46.45 -23.70
C ASN A 136 -17.37 47.89 -24.13
N THR A 137 -16.60 48.06 -25.21
CA THR A 137 -16.58 49.34 -25.94
C THR A 137 -17.71 49.30 -26.95
N GLU A 138 -18.63 50.23 -26.74
CA GLU A 138 -19.79 50.52 -27.57
C GLU A 138 -19.46 50.64 -29.07
N LYS A 139 -20.36 50.06 -29.87
CA LYS A 139 -20.61 50.28 -31.31
C LYS A 139 -19.69 49.52 -32.29
N LEU A 140 -20.10 48.29 -32.65
CA LEU A 140 -20.12 47.76 -34.03
C LEU A 140 -20.74 46.34 -34.11
N TRP A 141 -22.04 46.16 -33.88
CA TRP A 141 -22.71 44.86 -34.08
C TRP A 141 -24.16 44.99 -34.54
N GLU A 142 -24.39 45.19 -35.83
CA GLU A 142 -25.73 44.99 -36.44
C GLU A 142 -25.93 43.61 -37.08
N LEU A 143 -25.00 42.67 -36.91
CA LEU A 143 -25.13 41.32 -37.46
C LEU A 143 -24.78 40.24 -36.45
N THR A 144 -25.41 40.29 -35.28
CA THR A 144 -25.47 39.10 -34.40
C THR A 144 -26.25 38.00 -35.12
N PRO A 145 -25.79 36.73 -35.12
CA PRO A 145 -26.50 35.61 -35.77
C PRO A 145 -27.97 35.48 -35.35
N ALA A 146 -28.30 35.94 -34.14
CA ALA A 146 -29.66 36.02 -33.61
C ALA A 146 -30.56 37.05 -34.34
N ASN A 147 -30.00 38.16 -34.84
CA ASN A 147 -30.73 39.18 -35.61
C ASN A 147 -30.98 38.71 -37.04
N TYR A 148 -30.01 38.03 -37.67
CA TYR A 148 -30.20 37.38 -38.98
C TYR A 148 -31.26 36.26 -38.95
N MET A 149 -31.41 35.55 -37.82
CA MET A 149 -32.49 34.57 -37.63
C MET A 149 -33.89 35.20 -37.55
N LYS A 150 -33.99 36.46 -37.10
CA LYS A 150 -35.27 37.20 -36.97
C LYS A 150 -35.73 37.81 -38.30
N THR A 151 -34.82 38.08 -39.23
CA THR A 151 -35.12 38.65 -40.56
C THR A 151 -35.50 37.60 -41.60
N LEU A 152 -35.42 36.31 -41.27
CA LEU A 152 -35.76 35.20 -42.17
C LEU A 152 -37.24 34.81 -42.03
N PRO A 153 -37.91 34.40 -43.14
CA PRO A 153 -39.25 33.84 -43.08
C PRO A 153 -39.36 32.67 -42.07
N PRO A 154 -40.49 32.55 -41.33
CA PRO A 154 -40.62 31.61 -40.22
C PRO A 154 -40.39 30.15 -40.64
N ASP A 155 -40.69 29.78 -41.89
CA ASP A 155 -40.45 28.43 -42.41
C ASP A 155 -38.97 28.12 -42.63
N LYS A 156 -38.17 29.12 -43.02
CA LYS A 156 -36.72 28.99 -43.15
C LYS A 156 -36.07 28.90 -41.76
N GLN A 157 -36.54 29.68 -40.78
CA GLN A 157 -36.11 29.59 -39.39
C GLN A 157 -36.39 28.20 -38.80
N LYS A 158 -37.63 27.69 -38.94
CA LYS A 158 -38.00 26.33 -38.51
C LYS A 158 -37.16 25.25 -39.19
N ARG A 159 -36.75 25.44 -40.46
CA ARG A 159 -35.88 24.49 -41.18
C ARG A 159 -34.45 24.50 -40.63
N ILE A 160 -33.90 25.69 -40.35
CA ILE A 160 -32.55 25.84 -39.79
C ILE A 160 -32.51 25.24 -38.39
N VAL A 161 -33.49 25.55 -37.55
CA VAL A 161 -33.65 24.97 -36.21
C VAL A 161 -33.74 23.44 -36.27
N ARG A 162 -34.54 22.87 -37.17
CA ARG A 162 -34.58 21.41 -37.37
C ARG A 162 -33.26 20.83 -37.88
N LYS A 163 -32.46 21.58 -38.65
CA LYS A 163 -31.11 21.14 -39.07
C LYS A 163 -30.10 21.22 -37.93
N THR A 164 -30.14 22.26 -37.09
CA THR A 164 -29.24 22.39 -35.94
C THR A 164 -29.58 21.36 -34.87
N PHE A 165 -30.86 21.10 -34.59
CA PHE A 165 -31.25 20.00 -33.70
C PHE A 165 -30.81 18.63 -34.21
N ARG A 166 -30.92 18.36 -35.53
CA ARG A 166 -30.40 17.11 -36.11
C ARG A 166 -28.88 17.02 -36.02
N LYS A 167 -28.15 18.13 -36.23
CA LYS A 167 -26.69 18.17 -36.03
C LYS A 167 -26.31 17.94 -34.57
N LEU A 168 -27.02 18.57 -33.63
CA LEU A 168 -26.80 18.38 -32.19
C LEU A 168 -27.11 16.95 -31.75
N ALA A 169 -28.19 16.36 -32.25
CA ALA A 169 -28.51 14.96 -32.01
C ALA A 169 -27.41 14.04 -32.56
N LYS A 170 -26.92 14.29 -33.78
CA LYS A 170 -25.81 13.53 -34.37
C LYS A 170 -24.53 13.63 -33.54
N ILE A 171 -24.16 14.83 -33.10
CA ILE A 171 -22.98 15.05 -32.24
C ILE A 171 -23.16 14.33 -30.91
N LYS A 172 -24.33 14.41 -30.27
CA LYS A 172 -24.60 13.70 -29.01
C LYS A 172 -24.48 12.18 -29.15
N HIS A 173 -24.95 11.61 -30.26
CA HIS A 173 -24.80 10.19 -30.51
C HIS A 173 -23.34 9.80 -30.77
N ASP A 174 -22.59 10.62 -31.52
CA ASP A 174 -21.15 10.42 -31.79
C ASP A 174 -20.31 10.47 -30.51
N THR A 175 -20.60 11.43 -29.62
CA THR A 175 -19.91 11.52 -28.32
C THR A 175 -20.24 10.34 -27.43
N VAL A 176 -21.50 9.89 -27.40
CA VAL A 176 -21.90 8.73 -26.59
C VAL A 176 -21.28 7.43 -27.13
N SER A 177 -21.16 7.26 -28.46
CA SER A 177 -20.42 6.12 -29.01
C SER A 177 -18.93 6.19 -28.68
N HIS A 178 -18.30 7.36 -28.84
CA HIS A 178 -16.89 7.51 -28.52
C HIS A 178 -16.59 7.25 -27.04
N ASP A 179 -17.45 7.74 -26.13
CA ASP A 179 -17.32 7.47 -24.69
C ASP A 179 -17.51 5.98 -24.36
N ARG A 180 -18.38 5.27 -25.08
CA ARG A 180 -18.52 3.81 -24.93
C ARG A 180 -17.28 3.07 -25.40
N ASP A 181 -16.72 3.43 -26.55
CA ASP A 181 -15.52 2.80 -27.09
C ASP A 181 -14.29 3.07 -26.19
N ASN A 182 -14.22 4.28 -25.62
CA ASN A 182 -13.20 4.65 -24.63
C ASN A 182 -13.35 3.84 -23.34
N MET A 183 -14.58 3.64 -22.86
CA MET A 183 -14.87 2.82 -21.68
C MET A 183 -14.54 1.35 -21.93
N GLU A 184 -14.86 0.81 -23.10
CA GLU A 184 -14.51 -0.56 -23.50
C GLU A 184 -12.99 -0.75 -23.55
N THR A 185 -12.26 0.22 -24.12
CA THR A 185 -10.79 0.23 -24.12
C THR A 185 -10.23 0.25 -22.70
N LEU A 186 -10.82 1.07 -21.81
CA LEU A 186 -10.41 1.12 -20.40
C LEU A 186 -10.68 -0.21 -19.69
N VAL A 187 -11.83 -0.84 -19.94
CA VAL A 187 -12.15 -2.17 -19.39
C VAL A 187 -11.16 -3.22 -19.87
N HIS A 188 -10.82 -3.25 -21.16
CA HIS A 188 -9.79 -4.14 -21.68
C HIS A 188 -8.42 -3.88 -21.04
N LEU A 189 -8.06 -2.61 -20.83
CA LEU A 189 -6.83 -2.24 -20.15
C LEU A 189 -6.83 -2.76 -18.70
N ILE A 190 -7.91 -2.52 -17.95
CA ILE A 190 -8.06 -2.99 -16.56
C ILE A 190 -7.95 -4.51 -16.51
N ILE A 191 -8.63 -5.25 -17.40
CA ILE A 191 -8.56 -6.72 -17.45
C ILE A 191 -7.13 -7.19 -17.78
N SER A 192 -6.45 -6.53 -18.72
CA SER A 192 -5.06 -6.88 -19.07
C SER A 192 -4.08 -6.61 -17.93
N GLN A 193 -4.29 -5.52 -17.19
CA GLN A 193 -3.50 -5.18 -16.01
C GLN A 193 -3.79 -6.16 -14.87
N ASP A 194 -5.05 -6.50 -14.64
CA ASP A 194 -5.46 -7.47 -13.63
C ASP A 194 -4.83 -8.85 -13.90
N HIS A 195 -4.83 -9.31 -15.14
CA HIS A 195 -4.15 -10.54 -15.52
C HIS A 195 -2.64 -10.47 -15.26
N THR A 196 -2.02 -9.34 -15.58
CA THR A 196 -0.59 -9.10 -15.33
C THR A 196 -0.27 -9.12 -13.84
N ILE A 197 -1.09 -8.47 -13.02
CA ILE A 197 -0.95 -8.46 -11.55
C ILE A 197 -1.10 -9.87 -11.00
N HIS A 198 -2.13 -10.61 -11.42
CA HIS A 198 -2.32 -12.01 -10.99
C HIS A 198 -1.12 -12.89 -11.38
N GLN A 199 -0.58 -12.71 -12.58
CA GLN A 199 0.62 -13.43 -13.03
C GLN A 199 1.85 -13.06 -12.20
N GLN A 200 2.03 -11.78 -11.87
CA GLN A 200 3.12 -11.32 -11.01
C GLN A 200 2.99 -11.87 -9.59
N VAL A 201 1.80 -11.82 -8.99
CA VAL A 201 1.53 -12.38 -7.67
C VAL A 201 1.80 -13.88 -7.64
N LYS A 202 1.39 -14.61 -8.70
CA LYS A 202 1.70 -16.04 -8.81
C LYS A 202 3.21 -16.29 -8.88
N ARG A 203 3.93 -15.53 -9.71
CA ARG A 203 5.39 -15.63 -9.82
C ARG A 203 6.10 -15.28 -8.53
N MET A 204 5.62 -14.29 -7.78
CA MET A 204 6.17 -13.95 -6.46
C MET A 204 6.03 -15.13 -5.49
N LYS A 205 4.85 -15.75 -5.41
CA LYS A 205 4.63 -16.93 -4.59
C LYS A 205 5.54 -18.11 -4.99
N GLU A 206 5.76 -18.31 -6.29
CA GLU A 206 6.68 -19.33 -6.79
C GLU A 206 8.14 -19.02 -6.39
N LEU A 207 8.55 -17.76 -6.44
CA LEU A 207 9.88 -17.33 -6.01
C LEU A 207 10.07 -17.44 -4.49
N ASP A 208 9.07 -17.05 -3.70
CA ASP A 208 9.12 -17.16 -2.23
C ASP A 208 9.29 -18.62 -1.81
N LEU A 209 8.58 -19.54 -2.46
CA LEU A 209 8.71 -20.97 -2.23
C LEU A 209 10.11 -21.49 -2.63
N GLU A 210 10.68 -20.97 -3.72
CA GLU A 210 12.05 -21.32 -4.12
C GLU A 210 13.10 -20.78 -3.13
N ILE A 211 12.89 -19.57 -2.60
CA ILE A 211 13.73 -19.00 -1.55
C ILE A 211 13.67 -19.89 -0.31
N GLU A 212 12.48 -20.27 0.15
CA GLU A 212 12.31 -21.15 1.31
C GLU A 212 13.03 -22.49 1.13
N LYS A 213 12.96 -23.09 -0.06
CA LYS A 213 13.72 -24.32 -0.37
C LYS A 213 15.23 -24.08 -0.33
N CYS A 214 15.71 -22.98 -0.91
CA CYS A 214 17.12 -22.64 -0.89
C CYS A 214 17.61 -22.41 0.55
N GLU A 215 16.88 -21.63 1.34
CA GLU A 215 17.18 -21.36 2.74
C GLU A 215 17.18 -22.62 3.58
N ALA A 216 16.18 -23.50 3.42
CA ALA A 216 16.15 -24.79 4.08
C ALA A 216 17.35 -25.67 3.71
N LYS A 217 17.77 -25.65 2.43
CA LYS A 217 18.96 -26.37 1.98
C LYS A 217 20.25 -25.81 2.60
N PHE A 218 20.40 -24.48 2.62
CA PHE A 218 21.55 -23.84 3.25
C PHE A 218 21.57 -24.06 4.77
N HIS A 219 20.40 -24.05 5.41
CA HIS A 219 20.27 -24.37 6.83
C HIS A 219 20.70 -25.81 7.11
N LEU A 220 20.23 -26.78 6.32
CA LEU A 220 20.63 -28.18 6.46
C LEU A 220 22.15 -28.37 6.28
N ASP A 221 22.72 -27.77 5.23
CA ASP A 221 24.15 -27.82 4.96
C ASP A 221 24.98 -27.20 6.10
N ARG A 222 24.54 -26.06 6.65
CA ARG A 222 25.20 -25.44 7.81
C ARG A 222 25.06 -26.25 9.08
N VAL A 223 23.91 -26.87 9.34
CA VAL A 223 23.76 -27.74 10.51
C VAL A 223 24.62 -29.00 10.39
N GLU A 224 24.81 -29.53 9.19
CA GLU A 224 25.68 -30.69 8.95
C GLU A 224 27.17 -30.33 9.12
N ASN A 225 27.61 -29.18 8.63
CA ASN A 225 29.02 -28.74 8.68
C ASN A 225 29.40 -28.07 10.01
N ASP A 226 28.59 -27.12 10.48
CA ASP A 226 28.88 -26.24 11.62
C ASP A 226 28.09 -26.63 12.89
N GLY A 227 27.21 -27.64 12.81
CA GLY A 227 26.39 -28.11 13.93
C GLY A 227 25.12 -27.30 14.18
N GLU A 228 24.26 -27.76 15.09
CA GLU A 228 22.97 -27.11 15.41
C GLU A 228 23.13 -25.69 15.97
N ASN A 229 24.30 -25.37 16.54
CA ASN A 229 24.61 -24.08 17.15
C ASN A 229 25.23 -23.05 16.19
N TYR A 230 25.32 -23.36 14.89
CA TYR A 230 26.02 -22.53 13.88
C TYR A 230 25.59 -21.06 13.87
N VAL A 231 24.32 -20.78 14.21
CA VAL A 231 23.82 -19.39 14.29
C VAL A 231 24.49 -18.65 15.43
N GLN A 232 24.53 -19.24 16.63
CA GLN A 232 25.15 -18.64 17.81
C GLN A 232 26.67 -18.54 17.62
N ASP A 233 27.27 -19.57 17.03
CA ASP A 233 28.71 -19.60 16.75
C ASP A 233 29.10 -18.55 15.70
N ALA A 234 28.25 -18.26 14.71
CA ALA A 234 28.51 -17.17 13.76
C ALA A 234 28.56 -15.78 14.41
N TYR A 235 27.74 -15.55 15.45
CA TYR A 235 27.76 -14.30 16.22
C TYR A 235 28.92 -14.25 17.23
N LEU A 236 29.27 -15.38 17.86
CA LEU A 236 30.35 -15.47 18.83
C LEU A 236 31.74 -15.47 18.17
N MET A 237 31.89 -16.13 17.03
CA MET A 237 33.15 -16.24 16.27
C MET A 237 33.38 -15.05 15.33
N SER A 238 32.37 -14.20 15.08
CA SER A 238 32.57 -12.89 14.42
C SER A 238 33.52 -11.96 15.19
N GLY A 239 33.82 -12.25 16.47
CA GLY A 239 34.82 -11.52 17.26
C GLY A 239 36.26 -12.06 17.16
N PHE A 240 36.47 -13.27 16.61
CA PHE A 240 37.77 -13.96 16.64
C PHE A 240 38.34 -14.28 15.24
N SER A 241 37.53 -14.20 14.18
CA SER A 241 37.91 -14.61 12.82
C SER A 241 38.86 -13.68 12.06
N GLU A 242 39.38 -12.60 12.68
CA GLU A 242 40.53 -11.88 12.12
C GLU A 242 41.86 -12.65 12.29
N THR A 243 41.91 -13.70 13.14
CA THR A 243 43.21 -14.32 13.52
C THR A 243 43.45 -15.74 12.98
N GLU A 244 42.42 -16.46 12.51
CA GLU A 244 42.55 -17.92 12.28
C GLU A 244 42.79 -18.36 10.82
N GLN A 245 42.92 -17.45 9.85
CA GLN A 245 43.21 -17.84 8.45
C GLN A 245 44.68 -18.27 8.20
N ASN A 246 45.54 -18.38 9.22
CA ASN A 246 46.97 -18.70 9.04
C ASN A 246 47.42 -20.08 9.57
N THR A 247 46.52 -20.93 10.07
CA THR A 247 46.93 -22.13 10.83
C THR A 247 46.65 -23.46 10.13
N ASP A 248 46.35 -23.45 8.83
CA ASP A 248 45.78 -24.62 8.14
C ASP A 248 46.82 -25.48 7.37
N LEU A 249 48.07 -25.56 7.85
CA LEU A 249 49.13 -26.33 7.15
C LEU A 249 49.99 -27.28 8.02
N GLN A 250 49.67 -27.52 9.29
CA GLN A 250 50.52 -28.40 10.14
C GLN A 250 49.76 -29.27 11.17
N TYR A 251 48.62 -29.86 10.79
CA TYR A 251 47.79 -30.67 11.71
C TYR A 251 47.43 -32.05 11.13
N GLU A 252 48.41 -32.89 10.82
CA GLU A 252 48.15 -34.31 10.51
C GLU A 252 49.08 -35.29 11.25
N GLU A 253 50.15 -34.84 11.92
CA GLU A 253 51.14 -35.76 12.55
C GLU A 253 51.17 -35.71 14.10
N ASN A 254 50.43 -34.80 14.74
CA ASN A 254 50.41 -34.66 16.21
C ASN A 254 49.18 -35.26 16.91
N GLN A 255 48.22 -35.78 16.14
CA GLN A 255 46.87 -36.07 16.66
C GLN A 255 46.78 -37.37 17.49
N THR A 256 47.80 -38.23 17.45
CA THR A 256 47.80 -39.49 18.24
C THR A 256 48.57 -39.40 19.57
N LEU A 257 49.32 -38.31 19.81
CA LEU A 257 50.07 -38.11 21.06
C LEU A 257 49.37 -37.12 22.02
N GLY A 258 48.58 -36.18 21.50
CA GLY A 258 47.80 -35.22 22.30
C GLY A 258 46.62 -35.85 23.05
N ASP A 259 45.99 -36.87 22.45
CA ASP A 259 44.80 -37.55 22.99
C ASP A 259 45.06 -38.26 24.33
N LEU A 260 46.30 -38.68 24.58
CA LEU A 260 46.69 -39.31 25.84
C LEU A 260 46.84 -38.30 26.99
N ASN A 261 47.31 -37.08 26.71
CA ASN A 261 47.44 -36.02 27.72
C ASN A 261 46.10 -35.31 27.99
N GLU A 262 45.24 -35.16 26.98
CA GLU A 262 43.89 -34.64 27.18
C GLU A 262 43.03 -35.61 27.99
N SER A 263 43.20 -36.93 27.83
CA SER A 263 42.50 -37.93 28.65
C SER A 263 42.83 -37.81 30.16
N ASP A 264 44.07 -37.46 30.49
CA ASP A 264 44.53 -37.29 31.88
C ASP A 264 44.02 -35.96 32.48
N GLY A 265 43.91 -34.90 31.65
CA GLY A 265 43.28 -33.63 32.01
C GLY A 265 41.76 -33.75 32.22
N ILE A 266 41.08 -34.55 31.38
CA ILE A 266 39.65 -34.86 31.53
C ILE A 266 39.41 -35.61 32.86
N GLY A 267 40.27 -36.56 33.23
CA GLY A 267 40.19 -37.27 34.51
C GLY A 267 40.28 -36.34 35.72
N GLN A 268 41.18 -35.35 35.69
CA GLN A 268 41.31 -34.35 36.76
C GLN A 268 40.07 -33.44 36.86
N LEU A 269 39.51 -33.03 35.72
CA LEU A 269 38.27 -32.25 35.69
C LEU A 269 37.05 -33.06 36.17
N GLU A 270 36.98 -34.34 35.85
CA GLU A 270 35.96 -35.25 36.36
C GLU A 270 36.06 -35.43 37.88
N GLU A 271 37.27 -35.54 38.43
CA GLU A 271 37.49 -35.58 39.88
C GLU A 271 37.10 -34.25 40.56
N GLN A 272 37.43 -33.12 39.95
CA GLN A 272 37.00 -31.80 40.44
C GLN A 272 35.48 -31.64 40.39
N LEU A 273 34.83 -32.05 39.30
CA LEU A 273 33.37 -32.03 39.17
C LEU A 273 32.72 -32.95 40.22
N LYS A 274 33.30 -34.13 40.46
CA LYS A 274 32.82 -35.03 41.51
C LYS A 274 32.98 -34.41 42.89
N TYR A 275 34.11 -33.75 43.16
CA TYR A 275 34.33 -33.00 44.39
C TYR A 275 33.27 -31.90 44.57
N TYR A 276 33.08 -31.03 43.57
CA TYR A 276 32.07 -29.97 43.62
C TYR A 276 30.66 -30.52 43.77
N ARG A 277 30.33 -31.64 43.12
CA ARG A 277 29.02 -32.28 43.27
C ARG A 277 28.79 -32.78 44.69
N THR A 278 29.78 -33.46 45.29
CA THR A 278 29.68 -33.87 46.69
C THR A 278 29.66 -32.70 47.67
N LEU A 279 30.30 -31.59 47.33
CA LEU A 279 30.27 -30.37 48.12
C LEU A 279 28.89 -29.70 48.04
N ILE A 280 28.30 -29.62 46.83
CA ILE A 280 26.94 -29.14 46.61
C ILE A 280 25.95 -30.02 47.37
N ASP A 281 26.09 -31.34 47.32
CA ASP A 281 25.19 -32.25 48.05
C ASP A 281 25.28 -32.05 49.57
N LYS A 282 26.51 -31.86 50.11
CA LYS A 282 26.72 -31.55 51.53
C LYS A 282 26.10 -30.22 51.93
N LEU A 283 26.38 -29.16 51.16
CA LEU A 283 25.83 -27.83 51.41
C LEU A 283 24.30 -27.83 51.26
N SER A 284 23.76 -28.58 50.29
CA SER A 284 22.31 -28.72 50.10
C SER A 284 21.67 -29.45 51.28
N ALA A 285 22.31 -30.50 51.78
CA ALA A 285 21.85 -31.19 52.99
C ALA A 285 21.94 -30.30 54.24
N GLU A 286 22.95 -29.43 54.33
CA GLU A 286 23.11 -28.45 55.41
C GLU A 286 22.04 -27.35 55.34
N ILE A 287 21.79 -26.78 54.16
CA ILE A 287 20.70 -25.83 53.91
C ILE A 287 19.35 -26.49 54.22
N GLU A 288 19.10 -27.71 53.76
CA GLU A 288 17.86 -28.42 54.08
C GLU A 288 17.70 -28.65 55.59
N LYS A 289 18.79 -28.96 56.29
CA LYS A 289 18.78 -29.13 57.75
C LYS A 289 18.51 -27.81 58.45
N GLU A 290 19.09 -26.71 57.98
CA GLU A 290 18.89 -25.37 58.50
C GLU A 290 17.47 -24.86 58.21
N VAL A 291 16.92 -25.11 57.01
CA VAL A 291 15.52 -24.83 56.68
C VAL A 291 14.58 -25.66 57.54
N LYS A 292 14.89 -26.95 57.77
CA LYS A 292 14.11 -27.80 58.67
C LYS A 292 14.20 -27.34 60.12
N SER A 293 15.36 -26.88 60.60
CA SER A 293 15.50 -26.32 61.94
C SER A 293 14.77 -24.99 62.07
N VAL A 294 14.90 -24.09 61.09
CA VAL A 294 14.14 -22.82 61.04
C VAL A 294 12.64 -23.08 60.98
N CYS A 295 12.16 -24.08 60.26
CA CYS A 295 10.75 -24.49 60.27
C CYS A 295 10.29 -25.10 61.61
N ILE A 296 11.20 -25.69 62.39
CA ILE A 296 10.90 -26.18 63.76
C ILE A 296 10.92 -25.02 64.75
N ASP A 297 11.87 -24.09 64.62
CA ASP A 297 11.98 -22.87 65.42
C ASP A 297 10.76 -21.94 65.20
N ILE A 298 10.21 -21.89 63.97
CA ILE A 298 8.95 -21.18 63.66
C ILE A 298 7.72 -21.83 64.35
N ASN A 299 7.77 -23.12 64.70
CA ASN A 299 6.69 -23.82 65.38
C ASN A 299 6.81 -23.82 66.92
N GLU A 300 8.00 -23.59 67.48
CA GLU A 300 8.18 -23.42 68.94
C GLU A 300 8.12 -21.94 69.37
N ASP A 301 8.51 -20.99 68.51
CA ASP A 301 8.44 -19.56 68.82
C ASP A 301 7.15 -18.91 68.30
N ALA A 302 6.08 -19.07 69.08
CA ALA A 302 4.85 -18.29 69.02
C ALA A 302 5.07 -16.81 69.45
N GLU A 303 6.13 -16.15 68.97
CA GLU A 303 6.46 -14.77 69.36
C GLU A 303 7.18 -13.96 68.26
N GLY A 304 6.83 -14.19 66.99
CA GLY A 304 7.35 -13.48 65.82
C GLY A 304 6.28 -12.87 64.91
N ALA A 305 5.24 -12.24 65.47
CA ALA A 305 4.01 -11.87 64.74
C ALA A 305 4.15 -10.78 63.64
N ALA A 306 5.25 -10.04 63.55
CA ALA A 306 5.32 -8.86 62.67
C ALA A 306 5.83 -9.14 61.24
N ALA A 307 6.62 -10.20 61.01
CA ALA A 307 7.17 -10.52 59.68
C ALA A 307 6.27 -11.48 58.87
N SER A 308 5.54 -12.38 59.56
CA SER A 308 4.69 -13.39 58.92
C SER A 308 3.34 -12.83 58.42
N GLU A 309 2.81 -11.75 59.04
CA GLU A 309 1.61 -11.04 58.54
C GLU A 309 1.86 -10.30 57.21
N LEU A 310 3.09 -9.84 56.96
CA LEU A 310 3.43 -9.13 55.74
C LEU A 310 3.57 -10.08 54.53
N GLU A 311 4.13 -11.28 54.72
CA GLU A 311 4.23 -12.27 53.63
C GLU A 311 2.87 -12.91 53.30
N SER A 312 2.04 -13.19 54.29
CA SER A 312 0.69 -13.75 54.07
C SER A 312 -0.25 -12.78 53.36
N SER A 313 -0.18 -11.49 53.68
CA SER A 313 -0.94 -10.44 52.98
C SER A 313 -0.49 -10.25 51.52
N ASN A 314 0.81 -10.31 51.25
CA ASN A 314 1.34 -10.29 49.88
C ASN A 314 0.93 -11.53 49.07
N LEU A 315 0.94 -12.71 49.68
CA LEU A 315 0.52 -13.95 49.04
C LEU A 315 -0.98 -13.94 48.69
N GLU A 316 -1.83 -13.45 49.59
CA GLU A 316 -3.27 -13.35 49.34
C GLU A 316 -3.58 -12.29 48.26
N SER A 317 -2.80 -11.19 48.19
CA SER A 317 -2.90 -10.19 47.12
C SER A 317 -2.58 -10.79 45.75
N ILE A 318 -1.46 -11.52 45.63
CA ILE A 318 -1.06 -12.16 44.37
C ILE A 318 -2.11 -13.18 43.92
N LYS A 319 -2.67 -13.95 44.85
CA LYS A 319 -3.75 -14.90 44.57
C LYS A 319 -5.01 -14.21 44.06
N CYS A 320 -5.40 -13.09 44.67
CA CYS A 320 -6.53 -12.27 44.21
C CYS A 320 -6.29 -11.70 42.80
N ASP A 321 -5.08 -11.23 42.51
CA ASP A 321 -4.73 -10.71 41.19
C ASP A 321 -4.68 -11.80 40.12
N LEU A 322 -4.22 -13.01 40.46
CA LEU A 322 -4.26 -14.17 39.58
C LEU A 322 -5.71 -14.58 39.27
N GLU A 323 -6.60 -14.57 40.26
CA GLU A 323 -8.01 -14.89 40.10
C GLU A 323 -8.72 -13.87 39.19
N LYS A 324 -8.49 -12.57 39.40
CA LYS A 324 -8.98 -11.51 38.50
C LYS A 324 -8.44 -11.67 37.07
N SER A 325 -7.15 -11.99 36.93
CA SER A 325 -6.53 -12.22 35.63
C SER A 325 -7.12 -13.44 34.93
N MET A 326 -7.41 -14.51 35.66
CA MET A 326 -8.06 -15.71 35.14
C MET A 326 -9.50 -15.41 34.69
N GLU A 327 -10.26 -14.68 35.50
CA GLU A 327 -11.63 -14.26 35.15
C GLU A 327 -11.63 -13.39 33.88
N ALA A 328 -10.72 -12.42 33.78
CA ALA A 328 -10.54 -11.60 32.59
C ALA A 328 -10.18 -12.47 31.36
N GLY A 329 -9.29 -13.44 31.53
CA GLY A 329 -8.92 -14.40 30.47
C GLY A 329 -10.11 -15.22 29.99
N LEU A 330 -10.94 -15.73 30.89
CA LEU A 330 -12.16 -16.48 30.55
C LEU A 330 -13.19 -15.60 29.84
N LYS A 331 -13.33 -14.35 30.26
CA LYS A 331 -14.22 -13.38 29.60
C LYS A 331 -13.75 -13.09 28.17
N ILE A 332 -12.47 -12.83 27.97
CA ILE A 332 -11.86 -12.66 26.64
C ILE A 332 -12.07 -13.91 25.79
N HIS A 333 -11.86 -15.10 26.36
CA HIS A 333 -12.06 -16.35 25.64
C HIS A 333 -13.52 -16.54 25.19
N SER A 334 -14.49 -16.19 26.04
CA SER A 334 -15.92 -16.20 25.69
C SER A 334 -16.22 -15.24 24.53
N HIS A 335 -15.70 -14.01 24.57
CA HIS A 335 -15.84 -13.04 23.48
C HIS A 335 -15.21 -13.53 22.17
N LEU A 336 -14.00 -14.09 22.23
CA LEU A 336 -13.32 -14.68 21.07
C LEU A 336 -14.12 -15.83 20.47
N SER A 337 -14.68 -16.71 21.32
CA SER A 337 -15.57 -17.79 20.88
C SER A 337 -16.83 -17.27 20.19
N GLY A 338 -17.41 -16.16 20.68
CA GLY A 338 -18.53 -15.47 20.06
C GLY A 338 -18.20 -14.94 18.67
N ILE A 339 -17.10 -14.17 18.56
CA ILE A 339 -16.61 -13.63 17.28
C ILE A 339 -16.30 -14.76 16.29
N GLN A 340 -15.68 -15.86 16.76
CA GLN A 340 -15.38 -17.00 15.91
C GLN A 340 -16.65 -17.65 15.33
N LYS A 341 -17.74 -17.72 16.10
CA LYS A 341 -19.04 -18.21 15.61
C LYS A 341 -19.65 -17.26 14.59
N GLU A 342 -19.54 -15.95 14.81
CA GLU A 342 -20.03 -14.93 13.88
C GLU A 342 -19.28 -14.93 12.55
N ILE A 343 -17.96 -15.09 12.59
CA ILE A 343 -17.12 -15.26 11.39
C ILE A 343 -17.57 -16.51 10.62
N LYS A 344 -17.71 -17.67 11.30
CA LYS A 344 -18.17 -18.91 10.66
C LYS A 344 -19.57 -18.76 10.02
N TYR A 345 -20.47 -18.03 10.68
CA TYR A 345 -21.78 -17.74 10.13
C TYR A 345 -21.69 -16.86 8.88
N SER A 346 -20.88 -15.80 8.94
CA SER A 346 -20.64 -14.88 7.82
C SER A 346 -20.00 -15.59 6.62
N ASP A 347 -19.03 -16.48 6.85
CA ASP A 347 -18.41 -17.30 5.81
C ASP A 347 -19.43 -18.22 5.12
N SER A 348 -20.30 -18.87 5.90
CA SER A 348 -21.37 -19.72 5.37
C SER A 348 -22.37 -18.92 4.52
N LEU A 349 -22.75 -17.73 4.99
CA LEU A 349 -23.61 -16.82 4.25
C LEU A 349 -22.98 -16.37 2.94
N LEU A 350 -21.69 -16.02 2.97
CA LEU A 350 -20.94 -15.59 1.79
C LEU A 350 -20.78 -16.73 0.79
N GLN A 351 -20.56 -17.96 1.27
CA GLN A 351 -20.53 -19.15 0.42
C GLN A 351 -21.89 -19.41 -0.26
N MET A 352 -23.00 -19.22 0.45
CA MET A 352 -24.34 -19.34 -0.13
C MET A 352 -24.56 -18.27 -1.21
N LYS A 353 -24.16 -17.03 -0.96
CA LYS A 353 -24.23 -15.95 -1.96
C LYS A 353 -23.33 -16.20 -3.17
N ALA A 354 -22.14 -16.73 -2.98
CA ALA A 354 -21.25 -17.11 -4.07
C ALA A 354 -21.88 -18.18 -4.98
N LYS A 355 -22.53 -19.19 -4.39
CA LYS A 355 -23.28 -20.20 -5.15
C LYS A 355 -24.47 -19.59 -5.91
N GLU A 356 -25.19 -18.65 -5.31
CA GLU A 356 -26.28 -17.92 -5.95
C GLU A 356 -25.78 -17.14 -7.19
N TYR A 357 -24.66 -16.42 -7.06
CA TYR A 357 -24.04 -15.72 -8.18
C TYR A 357 -23.55 -16.67 -9.28
N GLU A 358 -23.00 -17.83 -8.91
CA GLU A 358 -22.59 -18.84 -9.88
C GLU A 358 -23.78 -19.38 -10.68
N LEU A 359 -24.92 -19.63 -10.02
CA LEU A 359 -26.16 -20.05 -10.68
C LEU A 359 -26.68 -18.96 -11.61
N LEU A 360 -26.74 -17.70 -11.15
CA LEU A 360 -27.19 -16.58 -11.97
C LEU A 360 -26.28 -16.34 -13.17
N ALA A 361 -24.96 -16.51 -13.01
CA ALA A 361 -24.01 -16.45 -14.11
C ALA A 361 -24.25 -17.58 -15.13
N LYS A 362 -24.55 -18.81 -14.67
CA LYS A 362 -24.93 -19.92 -15.55
C LYS A 362 -26.23 -19.65 -16.29
N GLU A 363 -27.23 -19.06 -15.65
CA GLU A 363 -28.49 -18.65 -16.31
C GLU A 363 -28.25 -17.55 -17.35
N PHE A 364 -27.46 -16.53 -17.02
CA PHE A 364 -27.11 -15.46 -17.96
C PHE A 364 -26.35 -16.01 -19.17
N ASN A 365 -25.40 -16.91 -18.96
CA ASN A 365 -24.68 -17.58 -20.04
C ASN A 365 -25.62 -18.46 -20.89
N SER A 366 -26.62 -19.11 -20.29
CA SER A 366 -27.62 -19.89 -21.03
C SER A 366 -28.53 -19.01 -21.88
N LEU A 367 -28.95 -17.84 -21.38
CA LEU A 367 -29.70 -16.82 -22.14
C LEU A 367 -28.84 -16.17 -23.23
N HIS A 368 -27.54 -16.01 -23.00
CA HIS A 368 -26.60 -15.50 -24.01
C HIS A 368 -26.38 -16.50 -25.15
N ILE A 369 -26.40 -17.81 -24.86
CA ILE A 369 -26.31 -18.88 -25.87
C ILE A 369 -27.62 -18.98 -26.66
N SER A 370 -28.79 -18.86 -26.02
CA SER A 370 -30.08 -18.91 -26.75
C SER A 370 -30.31 -17.72 -27.69
N ASN A 371 -29.65 -16.58 -27.45
CA ASN A 371 -29.67 -15.42 -28.35
C ASN A 371 -28.70 -15.53 -29.53
N LYS A 372 -27.75 -16.49 -29.53
CA LYS A 372 -26.81 -16.70 -30.64
C LYS A 372 -27.31 -17.69 -31.70
N ASP A 373 -28.37 -18.46 -31.45
CA ASP A 373 -28.96 -19.40 -32.42
C ASP A 373 -29.90 -18.74 -33.45
N GLY A 374 -30.02 -17.41 -33.44
CA GLY A 374 -30.85 -16.65 -34.38
C GLY A 374 -30.15 -16.13 -35.64
N CYS A 375 -28.84 -16.35 -35.82
CA CYS A 375 -28.11 -15.82 -36.99
C CYS A 375 -26.91 -16.69 -37.37
N GLN A 376 -27.15 -17.74 -38.17
CA GLN A 376 -26.14 -18.24 -39.10
C GLN A 376 -26.70 -18.19 -40.53
N LEU A 377 -26.34 -17.12 -41.24
CA LEU A 377 -26.39 -17.08 -42.69
C LEU A 377 -24.99 -16.75 -43.22
N LYS A 378 -24.29 -17.84 -43.56
CA LYS A 378 -23.36 -18.04 -44.67
C LYS A 378 -22.07 -17.22 -44.72
N GLU A 379 -20.96 -17.95 -44.57
CA GLU A 379 -19.70 -17.62 -45.23
C GLU A 379 -19.31 -18.74 -46.22
N ASN A 380 -19.51 -18.42 -47.50
CA ASN A 380 -18.74 -18.78 -48.70
C ASN A 380 -18.23 -20.22 -48.93
N ARG A 381 -18.85 -20.91 -49.91
CA ARG A 381 -18.10 -21.72 -50.89
C ARG A 381 -18.84 -21.86 -52.24
N ALA A 382 -18.26 -21.21 -53.25
CA ALA A 382 -18.13 -21.59 -54.66
C ALA A 382 -19.34 -22.09 -55.51
N LYS A 383 -19.49 -21.40 -56.67
CA LYS A 383 -19.92 -21.84 -58.02
C LYS A 383 -21.34 -21.52 -58.52
N GLU A 384 -21.31 -20.67 -59.57
CA GLU A 384 -22.03 -20.72 -60.86
C GLU A 384 -23.51 -20.31 -61.01
N SER A 385 -23.68 -19.42 -62.00
CA SER A 385 -24.81 -19.16 -62.91
C SER A 385 -26.05 -18.33 -62.53
N GLU A 386 -26.19 -17.27 -63.33
CA GLU A 386 -27.40 -16.72 -64.01
C GLU A 386 -28.51 -15.94 -63.24
N VAL A 387 -28.52 -14.65 -63.59
CA VAL A 387 -29.52 -13.54 -63.63
C VAL A 387 -30.97 -13.95 -64.04
N PRO A 388 -32.08 -13.13 -63.94
CA PRO A 388 -32.42 -11.87 -63.21
C PRO A 388 -33.80 -11.84 -62.45
N SER A 389 -34.08 -10.68 -61.82
CA SER A 389 -35.36 -9.90 -61.84
C SER A 389 -36.34 -9.99 -60.65
N SER A 390 -36.52 -8.85 -59.97
CA SER A 390 -37.74 -7.99 -59.98
C SER A 390 -38.11 -7.37 -58.61
N ASN A 391 -38.77 -6.21 -58.72
CA ASN A 391 -39.06 -5.17 -57.74
C ASN A 391 -40.06 -5.56 -56.62
N GLY A 392 -40.09 -4.75 -55.54
CA GLY A 392 -41.39 -4.37 -54.93
C GLY A 392 -41.48 -4.33 -53.39
N GLU A 393 -41.56 -3.11 -52.87
CA GLU A 393 -42.50 -2.64 -51.83
C GLU A 393 -42.47 -3.15 -50.36
N ILE A 394 -42.26 -2.17 -49.46
CA ILE A 394 -42.70 -2.08 -48.05
C ILE A 394 -44.22 -1.72 -48.08
N PRO A 395 -45.16 -2.20 -47.20
CA PRO A 395 -45.37 -1.62 -45.84
C PRO A 395 -46.15 -2.53 -44.82
N PRO A 396 -46.85 -2.03 -43.77
CA PRO A 396 -46.44 -2.08 -42.35
C PRO A 396 -47.53 -2.66 -41.39
N PHE A 397 -47.41 -2.42 -40.06
CA PHE A 397 -48.45 -2.60 -39.00
C PHE A 397 -48.60 -4.08 -38.51
N THR A 398 -48.67 -4.47 -37.22
CA THR A 398 -49.27 -3.91 -35.99
C THR A 398 -48.69 -4.50 -34.69
N GLN A 399 -48.46 -3.62 -33.72
CA GLN A 399 -48.86 -3.66 -32.30
C GLN A 399 -49.18 -5.02 -31.60
N ARG A 400 -48.47 -5.33 -30.50
CA ARG A 400 -49.09 -5.96 -29.33
C ARG A 400 -48.46 -5.49 -28.01
N VAL A 401 -49.37 -5.01 -27.15
CA VAL A 401 -49.26 -4.52 -25.77
C VAL A 401 -48.80 -5.61 -24.81
N PHE A 402 -48.04 -5.25 -23.76
CA PHE A 402 -48.12 -5.61 -22.33
C PHE A 402 -46.94 -4.91 -21.63
N SER A 403 -46.94 -4.40 -20.41
CA SER A 403 -47.88 -4.19 -19.32
C SER A 403 -47.00 -3.46 -18.29
N ASN A 404 -47.34 -2.23 -17.91
CA ASN A 404 -46.63 -1.50 -16.87
C ASN A 404 -46.79 -2.23 -15.53
N TYR A 405 -45.67 -2.59 -14.89
CA TYR A 405 -45.63 -2.83 -13.44
C TYR A 405 -44.66 -1.83 -12.83
N THR A 406 -45.26 -0.77 -12.28
CA THR A 406 -44.68 0.14 -11.31
C THR A 406 -44.66 -0.59 -9.97
N ASN A 407 -43.47 -0.96 -9.47
CA ASN A 407 -43.32 -1.29 -8.05
C ASN A 407 -42.71 -0.08 -7.35
N ASP A 408 -43.63 0.71 -6.81
CA ASP A 408 -43.44 1.62 -5.70
C ASP A 408 -43.09 0.76 -4.48
N THR A 409 -41.87 0.88 -3.98
CA THR A 409 -41.44 0.23 -2.73
C THR A 409 -40.74 1.26 -1.88
N ASP A 410 -41.57 2.08 -1.21
CA ASP A 410 -41.18 2.79 0.01
C ASP A 410 -40.67 1.76 1.01
N SER A 411 -39.35 1.73 1.19
CA SER A 411 -38.71 1.04 2.30
C SER A 411 -38.04 2.11 3.15
N ASP A 412 -38.86 2.73 3.99
CA ASP A 412 -38.45 3.38 5.23
C ASP A 412 -37.64 2.39 6.05
N THR A 413 -36.33 2.44 5.88
CA THR A 413 -35.38 1.86 6.83
C THR A 413 -34.94 2.98 7.75
N GLY A 414 -35.72 3.15 8.82
CA GLY A 414 -35.41 4.06 9.92
C GLY A 414 -34.08 3.65 10.58
N ILE A 415 -33.02 4.37 10.22
CA ILE A 415 -31.76 4.38 10.96
C ILE A 415 -31.61 5.72 11.67
N SER A 416 -32.07 5.78 12.92
CA SER A 416 -31.48 6.66 13.94
C SER A 416 -31.87 6.19 15.33
N SER A 417 -30.91 5.70 16.10
CA SER A 417 -30.66 6.05 17.50
C SER A 417 -29.94 4.90 18.21
N ASN A 418 -28.64 5.05 18.38
CA ASN A 418 -27.93 4.57 19.56
C ASN A 418 -26.73 5.51 19.75
N HIS A 419 -27.04 6.73 20.17
CA HIS A 419 -26.10 7.61 20.84
C HIS A 419 -26.34 7.41 22.33
N SER A 420 -25.54 6.52 22.95
CA SER A 420 -25.40 6.43 24.40
C SER A 420 -23.96 6.75 24.75
N GLN A 421 -23.67 8.04 24.86
CA GLN A 421 -22.63 8.53 25.76
C GLN A 421 -23.36 9.10 26.96
N ASP A 422 -23.19 8.48 28.11
CA ASP A 422 -22.92 9.20 29.35
C ASP A 422 -22.25 8.23 30.33
N SER A 423 -21.08 8.63 30.79
CA SER A 423 -20.28 7.94 31.79
C SER A 423 -20.71 8.43 33.16
N GLU A 424 -21.11 7.51 34.05
CA GLU A 424 -21.11 7.77 35.48
C GLU A 424 -19.68 7.55 36.01
N THR A 425 -19.09 8.62 36.57
CA THR A 425 -18.13 8.47 37.66
C THR A 425 -18.43 9.48 38.77
N THR A 426 -18.34 8.93 39.99
CA THR A 426 -18.10 9.57 41.30
C THR A 426 -19.30 9.73 42.25
N VAL A 427 -19.45 8.68 43.07
CA VAL A 427 -20.01 8.72 44.42
C VAL A 427 -19.15 9.65 45.28
N GLY A 428 -19.81 10.62 45.93
CA GLY A 428 -19.25 11.53 46.92
C GLY A 428 -20.37 12.07 47.80
N ASP A 429 -20.74 11.26 48.78
CA ASP A 429 -21.78 11.47 49.78
C ASP A 429 -21.36 12.55 50.80
N VAL A 430 -22.12 13.64 50.98
CA VAL A 430 -22.24 14.38 52.27
C VAL A 430 -23.60 15.09 52.35
N VAL A 431 -24.31 14.73 53.41
CA VAL A 431 -25.58 15.22 53.97
C VAL A 431 -25.51 16.68 54.47
N LEU A 432 -26.55 17.50 54.24
CA LEU A 432 -27.35 18.23 55.26
C LEU A 432 -28.02 19.55 54.77
N LEU A 433 -29.22 19.76 55.33
CA LEU A 433 -29.98 21.01 55.56
C LEU A 433 -31.10 21.41 54.57
N SER A 434 -32.29 20.93 54.91
CA SER A 434 -33.47 21.73 55.32
C SER A 434 -33.91 22.92 54.47
N THR A 435 -35.07 22.78 53.82
CA THR A 435 -36.36 23.42 54.23
C THR A 435 -37.51 22.76 53.49
#